data_AF-A0A2A4LEJ2-F1
#
_entry.id   AF-A0A2A4LEJ2-F1
#
_cell.length_a   1.000
_cell.length_b   1.000
_cell.length_c   1.000
_cell.angle_alpha   90.00
_cell.angle_beta   90.00
_cell.angle_gamma   90.00
#
_symmetry.space_group_name_H-M   'P 1'
#
loop_
_entity.id
_entity.type
_entity.pdbx_description
1 polymer ?
#
loop_
_entity_poly.entity_id
_entity_poly.type
_entity_poly.pdbx_seq_one_letter_code
_entity_poly.pdbx_strand_id
1 'polypeptide(L)'
;MVLGLEVFNNKAMCGTCHVLKAAGSTGDIGPDLDSLKPSEEQVKGVVTEGLGVMPAFGEEGLLTSEEIDAVSYYVTHSSEK
;
A
#
# COMPACT_ATOMS: atom_id res chain seq x y z
N MET A 1 12.65 0.34 3.87
CA MET A 1 11.70 1.36 4.36
C MET A 1 11.60 2.57 3.44
N VAL A 2 12.71 3.18 2.97
CA VAL A 2 12.64 4.37 2.10
C VAL A 2 11.86 4.09 0.79
N LEU A 3 12.14 2.97 0.12
CA LEU A 3 11.44 2.60 -1.12
C LEU A 3 9.93 2.37 -0.91
N GLY A 4 9.54 1.60 0.10
CA GLY A 4 8.12 1.35 0.38
C GLY A 4 7.33 2.62 0.71
N LEU A 5 7.94 3.54 1.47
CA LEU A 5 7.34 4.86 1.73
C LEU A 5 7.27 5.73 0.47
N GLU A 6 8.29 5.69 -0.38
CA GLU A 6 8.32 6.42 -1.65
C GLU A 6 7.21 5.94 -2.59
N VAL A 7 7.04 4.62 -2.73
CA VAL A 7 5.96 4.01 -3.50
C VAL A 7 4.60 4.42 -2.92
N PHE A 8 4.45 4.32 -1.59
CA PHE A 8 3.21 4.64 -0.90
C PHE A 8 2.78 6.11 -1.09
N ASN A 9 3.72 7.07 -0.96
CA ASN A 9 3.39 8.49 -1.00
C ASN A 9 3.44 9.11 -2.40
N ASN A 10 4.27 8.59 -3.31
CA ASN A 10 4.53 9.26 -4.59
C ASN A 10 4.12 8.41 -5.80
N LYS A 11 4.66 7.19 -5.92
CA LYS A 11 4.47 6.41 -7.16
C LYS A 11 3.06 5.84 -7.30
N ALA A 12 2.57 5.18 -6.26
CA ALA A 12 1.23 4.60 -6.22
C ALA A 12 0.20 5.50 -5.51
N MET A 13 0.67 6.54 -4.82
CA MET A 13 -0.16 7.52 -4.09
C MET A 13 -1.20 6.84 -3.17
N CYS A 14 -0.85 5.71 -2.54
CA CYS A 14 -1.73 4.93 -1.67
C CYS A 14 -2.36 5.79 -0.56
N GLY A 15 -1.61 6.79 -0.07
CA GLY A 15 -2.05 7.71 0.97
C GLY A 15 -3.21 8.64 0.59
N THR A 16 -3.54 8.78 -0.71
CA THR A 16 -4.73 9.54 -1.12
C THR A 16 -6.02 8.77 -0.84
N CYS A 17 -5.94 7.44 -0.79
CA CYS A 17 -7.09 6.58 -0.57
C CYS A 17 -7.12 5.99 0.83
N HIS A 18 -5.97 5.74 1.46
CA HIS A 18 -5.87 5.02 2.72
C HIS A 18 -5.31 5.86 3.88
N VAL A 19 -5.79 5.56 5.09
CA VAL A 19 -5.14 6.00 6.34
C VAL A 19 -3.97 5.08 6.66
N LEU A 20 -2.82 5.69 6.96
CA LEU A 20 -1.64 5.05 7.53
C LEU A 20 -0.82 6.12 8.27
N LYS A 21 -0.92 6.18 9.60
CA LYS A 21 -0.30 7.24 10.41
C LYS A 21 1.20 7.35 10.20
N ALA A 22 1.89 6.22 10.03
CA ALA A 22 3.33 6.20 9.81
C ALA A 22 3.76 6.90 8.50
N ALA A 23 2.87 6.96 7.52
CA ALA A 23 3.09 7.67 6.25
C ALA A 23 2.53 9.11 6.28
N GLY A 24 1.84 9.49 7.37
CA GLY A 24 1.14 10.76 7.48
C GLY A 24 -0.11 10.86 6.61
N SER A 25 -0.68 9.73 6.17
CA SER A 25 -1.83 9.72 5.26
C SER A 25 -3.17 9.66 5.99
N THR A 26 -4.17 10.30 5.40
CA THR A 26 -5.51 10.45 5.97
C THR A 26 -6.62 10.18 4.94
N GLY A 27 -6.33 9.37 3.91
CA GLY A 27 -7.32 9.03 2.88
C GLY A 27 -8.47 8.19 3.45
N ASP A 28 -9.66 8.34 2.87
CA ASP A 28 -10.93 7.81 3.40
C ASP A 28 -11.72 6.97 2.38
N ILE A 29 -11.12 6.68 1.22
CA ILE A 29 -11.73 5.88 0.15
C ILE A 29 -11.54 4.38 0.42
N GLY A 30 -10.31 4.00 0.79
CA GLY A 30 -9.93 2.65 1.17
C GLY A 30 -10.00 2.44 2.68
N PRO A 31 -9.87 1.19 3.15
CA PRO A 31 -9.81 0.90 4.57
C PRO A 31 -8.63 1.59 5.27
N ASP A 32 -8.82 1.91 6.54
CA ASP A 32 -7.75 2.33 7.44
C ASP A 32 -6.78 1.16 7.68
N LEU A 33 -5.54 1.33 7.21
CA LEU A 33 -4.52 0.29 7.26
C LEU A 33 -3.99 0.07 8.68
N ASP A 34 -3.97 1.11 9.53
CA ASP A 34 -3.58 0.98 10.94
C ASP A 34 -4.57 0.10 11.72
N SER A 35 -5.86 0.20 11.37
CA SER A 35 -6.92 -0.61 11.98
C SER A 35 -7.00 -2.01 11.36
N LEU A 36 -6.80 -2.13 10.04
CA LEU A 36 -6.93 -3.39 9.30
C LEU A 36 -5.78 -4.36 9.60
N LYS A 37 -4.56 -3.86 9.76
CA LYS A 37 -3.33 -4.65 10.01
C LYS A 37 -3.20 -5.85 9.07
N PRO A 38 -3.20 -5.63 7.74
CA PRO A 38 -3.13 -6.73 6.78
C PRO A 38 -1.78 -7.46 6.85
N SER A 39 -1.75 -8.72 6.45
CA SER A 39 -0.50 -9.44 6.25
C SER A 39 0.20 -9.00 4.96
N GLU A 40 1.51 -9.23 4.86
CA GLU A 40 2.31 -8.78 3.71
C GLU A 40 1.85 -9.47 2.42
N GLU A 41 1.47 -10.75 2.51
CA GLU A 41 0.92 -11.53 1.41
C GLU A 41 -0.43 -10.98 0.93
N GLN A 42 -1.30 -10.52 1.85
CA GLN A 42 -2.56 -9.88 1.51
C GLN A 42 -2.34 -8.55 0.78
N VAL A 43 -1.43 -7.71 1.27
CA VAL A 43 -1.11 -6.43 0.61
C VAL A 43 -0.54 -6.68 -0.77
N LYS A 44 0.41 -7.62 -0.90
CA LYS A 44 1.03 -7.97 -2.17
C LYS A 44 0.02 -8.45 -3.20
N GLY A 45 -0.89 -9.34 -2.83
CA GLY A 45 -1.96 -9.82 -3.72
C GLY A 45 -2.84 -8.68 -4.20
N VAL A 46 -3.35 -7.87 -3.26
CA VAL A 46 -4.27 -6.76 -3.59
C VAL A 46 -3.59 -5.65 -4.42
N VAL A 47 -2.33 -5.33 -4.16
CA VAL A 47 -1.57 -4.34 -4.96
C VAL A 47 -1.26 -4.87 -6.36
N THR A 48 -1.03 -6.17 -6.50
CA THR A 48 -0.74 -6.80 -7.81
C THR A 48 -2.00 -6.87 -8.66
N GLU A 49 -3.07 -7.45 -8.11
CA GLU A 49 -4.29 -7.82 -8.85
C GLU A 49 -5.38 -6.75 -8.82
N GLY A 50 -5.27 -5.78 -7.91
CA GLY A 50 -6.33 -4.80 -7.64
C GLY A 50 -7.48 -5.41 -6.83
N LEU A 51 -8.38 -4.56 -6.35
CA LEU A 51 -9.57 -5.00 -5.62
C LEU A 51 -10.68 -3.95 -5.67
N GLY A 52 -11.79 -4.28 -6.32
CA GLY A 52 -12.94 -3.37 -6.43
C GLY A 52 -12.57 -2.09 -7.18
N VAL A 53 -12.50 -0.96 -6.47
CA VAL A 53 -12.08 0.34 -7.04
C VAL A 53 -10.57 0.57 -6.97
N MET A 54 -9.82 -0.30 -6.26
CA MET A 54 -8.37 -0.21 -6.18
C MET A 54 -7.74 -0.76 -7.48
N PRO A 55 -6.92 0.04 -8.19
CA PRO A 55 -6.24 -0.38 -9.43
C PRO A 55 -5.31 -1.58 -9.22
N ALA A 56 -5.05 -2.31 -10.30
CA ALA A 56 -4.15 -3.47 -10.30
C ALA A 56 -2.73 -3.01 -10.63
N PHE A 57 -2.06 -2.33 -9.70
CA PHE A 57 -0.78 -1.66 -9.95
C PHE A 57 0.33 -2.58 -10.51
N GLY A 58 0.31 -3.86 -10.17
CA GLY A 58 1.22 -4.86 -10.73
C GLY A 58 0.85 -5.26 -12.17
N GLU A 59 -0.39 -5.69 -12.40
CA GLU A 59 -0.87 -6.11 -13.72
C GLU A 59 -0.94 -4.96 -14.74
N GLU A 60 -1.21 -3.74 -14.29
CA GLU A 60 -1.16 -2.53 -15.10
C GLU A 60 0.28 -2.08 -15.40
N GLY A 61 1.28 -2.72 -14.79
CA GLY A 61 2.70 -2.44 -14.99
C GLY A 61 3.17 -1.11 -14.40
N LEU A 62 2.39 -0.52 -13.49
CA LEU A 62 2.74 0.73 -12.80
C LEU A 62 3.84 0.48 -11.76
N LEU A 63 3.82 -0.67 -11.10
CA LEU A 63 4.81 -1.08 -10.10
C LEU A 63 5.54 -2.35 -10.52
N THR A 64 6.83 -2.42 -10.19
CA THR A 64 7.63 -3.63 -10.32
C THR A 64 7.41 -4.56 -9.13
N SER A 65 7.77 -5.84 -9.25
CA SER A 65 7.69 -6.78 -8.12
C SER A 65 8.47 -6.32 -6.89
N GLU A 66 9.62 -5.65 -7.09
CA GLU A 66 10.43 -5.11 -6.00
C GLU A 66 9.72 -3.95 -5.29
N GLU A 67 9.04 -3.08 -6.03
CA GLU A 67 8.26 -1.97 -5.46
C GLU A 67 7.03 -2.48 -4.70
N ILE A 68 6.37 -3.52 -5.23
CA ILE A 68 5.24 -4.18 -4.59
C ILE A 68 5.69 -4.83 -3.28
N ASP A 69 6.82 -5.55 -3.28
CA ASP A 69 7.38 -6.14 -2.06
C ASP A 69 7.74 -5.06 -1.03
N ALA A 70 8.38 -3.98 -1.49
CA ALA A 70 8.78 -2.88 -0.61
C ALA A 70 7.58 -2.16 0.03
N VAL A 71 6.52 -1.87 -0.73
CA VAL A 71 5.31 -1.22 -0.19
C VAL A 71 4.52 -2.16 0.70
N SER A 72 4.46 -3.46 0.36
CA SER A 72 3.77 -4.47 1.16
C SER A 72 4.42 -4.60 2.54
N TYR A 73 5.75 -4.76 2.57
CA TYR A 73 6.52 -4.76 3.81
C TYR A 73 6.34 -3.47 4.61
N TYR A 74 6.35 -2.32 3.94
CA TYR A 74 6.19 -1.02 4.59
C TYR A 74 4.82 -0.86 5.25
N VAL A 75 3.73 -1.19 4.55
CA VAL A 75 2.36 -1.08 5.06
C VAL A 75 2.15 -1.97 6.29
N THR A 76 2.62 -3.22 6.25
CA THR A 76 2.44 -4.16 7.37
C THR A 76 3.22 -3.72 8.60
N HIS A 77 4.51 -3.44 8.47
CA HIS A 77 5.35 -3.04 9.60
C HIS A 77 5.00 -1.66 10.16
N SER A 78 4.31 -0.83 9.37
CA SER A 78 3.86 0.49 9.78
C SER A 78 2.51 0.47 10.49
N SER A 79 1.63 -0.46 10.14
CA SER A 79 0.30 -0.61 10.75
C SER A 79 0.32 -1.37 12.09
N GLU A 80 1.41 -2.08 12.40
CA GLU A 80 1.59 -2.74 13.69
C GLU A 80 1.91 -1.79 14.85
N LYS A 81 2.27 -0.53 14.56
CA LYS A 81 2.70 0.47 15.55
C LYS A 81 1.55 1.38 15.99
#